data_AF-E3JU02-F1
#
_entry.id   AF-E3JU02-F1
#
_cell.length_a   1.000
_cell.length_b   1.000
_cell.length_c   1.000
_cell.angle_alpha   90.00
_cell.angle_beta   90.00
_cell.angle_gamma   90.00
#
_symmetry.space_group_name_H-M   'P 1'
#
loop_
_entity.id
_entity.type
_entity.pdbx_description
1 polymer ?
#
loop_
_entity_poly.entity_id
_entity_poly.type
_entity_poly.pdbx_seq_one_letter_code
_entity_poly.pdbx_strand_id
1 'polypeptide(L)'
;MDTSMIPIYLVICIPILILINYLNRARIEKAEKLKKGIGRGVAGFQTGVRRVAIPPEIMERIRRGEEVSGEEITRAQERMNALNDNNNNGGSKSEDSNKKKNVDQQWLPPSSSQSPNGKKLKQRKK
;
A
#
# COMPACT_ATOMS: atom_id res chain seq x y z
N MET A 1 -51.39 -7.38 -2.75
CA MET A 1 -50.55 -6.39 -3.45
C MET A 1 -51.48 -5.58 -4.31
N ASP A 2 -51.72 -4.32 -3.95
CA ASP A 2 -52.63 -3.47 -4.69
C ASP A 2 -51.95 -3.07 -6.00
N THR A 3 -52.34 -3.75 -7.08
CA THR A 3 -51.77 -3.57 -8.42
C THR A 3 -52.01 -2.15 -8.97
N SER A 4 -52.97 -1.44 -8.41
CA SER A 4 -53.25 -0.02 -8.66
C SER A 4 -52.15 0.93 -8.19
N MET A 5 -51.29 0.52 -7.24
CA MET A 5 -50.20 1.36 -6.70
C MET A 5 -48.87 1.19 -7.45
N ILE A 6 -48.77 0.20 -8.34
CA ILE A 6 -47.60 -0.04 -9.21
C ILE A 6 -47.10 1.22 -9.94
N PRO A 7 -47.93 2.04 -10.61
CA PRO A 7 -47.45 3.22 -11.32
C PRO A 7 -46.81 4.26 -10.39
N ILE A 8 -47.32 4.42 -9.17
CA ILE A 8 -46.78 5.35 -8.17
C ILE A 8 -45.40 4.89 -7.70
N TYR A 9 -45.25 3.58 -7.44
CA TYR A 9 -43.95 3.02 -7.07
C TYR A 9 -42.91 3.16 -8.17
N LEU A 10 -43.29 3.02 -9.46
CA LEU A 10 -42.36 3.22 -10.57
C LEU A 10 -41.84 4.66 -10.63
N VAL A 11 -42.72 5.66 -10.48
CA VAL A 11 -42.32 7.08 -10.50
C VAL A 11 -41.33 7.41 -9.38
N ILE A 12 -41.45 6.78 -8.21
CA ILE A 12 -40.56 6.99 -7.07
C ILE A 12 -39.27 6.15 -7.19
N CYS A 13 -39.36 4.89 -7.62
CA CYS A 13 -38.21 3.99 -7.68
C CYS A 13 -37.25 4.33 -8.83
N ILE A 14 -37.73 4.80 -9.97
CA ILE A 14 -36.89 5.14 -11.13
C ILE A 14 -35.81 6.19 -10.77
N PRO A 15 -36.12 7.37 -10.20
CA PRO A 15 -35.09 8.36 -9.86
C PRO A 15 -34.13 7.86 -8.78
N ILE A 16 -34.61 7.04 -7.83
CA ILE A 16 -33.77 6.44 -6.78
C ILE A 16 -32.76 5.47 -7.40
N LEU A 17 -33.19 4.58 -8.31
CA LEU A 17 -32.31 3.65 -9.00
C LEU A 17 -31.28 4.37 -9.87
N ILE A 18 -31.69 5.42 -10.58
CA ILE A 18 -30.77 6.25 -11.37
C ILE A 18 -29.71 6.89 -10.46
N LEU A 19 -30.10 7.45 -9.32
CA LEU A 19 -29.19 8.07 -8.37
C LEU A 19 -28.19 7.06 -7.78
N ILE A 20 -28.66 5.88 -7.38
CA ILE A 20 -27.79 4.81 -6.87
C ILE A 20 -26.78 4.38 -7.94
N ASN A 21 -27.23 4.19 -9.19
CA ASN A 21 -26.35 3.82 -10.29
C ASN A 21 -25.28 4.90 -10.54
N TYR A 22 -25.68 6.16 -10.59
CA TYR A 22 -24.78 7.30 -10.78
C TYR A 22 -23.70 7.37 -9.68
N LEU A 23 -24.09 7.22 -8.41
CA LEU A 23 -23.14 7.23 -7.29
C LEU A 23 -22.17 6.04 -7.33
N ASN A 24 -22.65 4.84 -7.69
CA ASN A 24 -21.81 3.67 -7.84
C ASN A 24 -20.78 3.84 -8.95
N ARG A 25 -21.19 4.37 -10.11
CA ARG A 25 -20.30 4.64 -11.24
C ARG A 25 -19.20 5.64 -10.86
N ALA A 26 -19.58 6.74 -10.21
CA ALA A 26 -18.62 7.74 -9.73
C ALA A 26 -17.63 7.18 -8.68
N ARG A 27 -18.05 6.22 -7.85
CA ARG A 27 -17.17 5.54 -6.89
C ARG A 27 -16.16 4.63 -7.59
N ILE A 28 -16.60 3.86 -8.57
CA ILE A 28 -15.74 2.94 -9.33
C ILE A 28 -14.67 3.72 -10.09
N GLU A 29 -15.04 4.79 -10.80
CA GLU A 29 -14.09 5.62 -11.54
C GLU A 29 -13.02 6.25 -10.64
N LYS A 30 -13.41 6.72 -9.44
CA LYS A 30 -12.46 7.22 -8.44
C LYS A 30 -11.55 6.10 -7.96
N ALA A 31 -12.09 4.93 -7.64
CA ALA A 31 -11.29 3.79 -7.20
C ALA A 31 -10.28 3.35 -8.27
N GLU A 32 -10.67 3.32 -9.54
CA GLU A 32 -9.78 3.02 -10.66
C GLU A 32 -8.67 4.06 -10.82
N LYS A 33 -9.00 5.35 -10.72
CA LYS A 33 -8.01 6.43 -10.74
C LYS A 33 -7.03 6.34 -9.56
N LEU A 34 -7.52 5.98 -8.37
CA LEU A 34 -6.66 5.76 -7.20
C LEU A 34 -5.80 4.50 -7.34
N LYS A 35 -6.32 3.42 -7.93
CA LYS A 35 -5.54 2.21 -8.27
C LYS A 35 -4.43 2.50 -9.28
N LYS A 36 -4.72 3.39 -10.24
CA LYS A 36 -3.71 3.93 -11.15
C LYS A 36 -2.64 4.76 -10.42
N GLY A 37 -2.90 5.17 -9.18
CA GLY A 37 -1.93 5.70 -8.22
C GLY A 37 -1.60 7.18 -8.45
N ILE A 38 -1.88 8.02 -7.44
CA ILE A 38 -1.22 9.32 -7.33
C ILE A 38 0.28 9.05 -7.15
N GLY A 39 1.10 9.39 -8.15
CA GLY A 39 2.55 9.17 -8.15
C GLY A 39 3.05 7.96 -8.94
N ARG A 40 2.16 7.18 -9.57
CA ARG A 40 2.55 6.23 -10.63
C ARG A 40 2.79 7.10 -11.88
N GLY A 41 4.04 7.25 -12.27
CA GLY A 41 4.53 8.26 -13.19
C GLY A 41 3.85 8.17 -14.55
N VAL A 42 4.13 9.16 -15.39
CA VAL A 42 3.73 9.17 -16.79
C VAL A 42 4.16 7.85 -17.46
N ALA A 43 3.38 7.35 -18.42
CA ALA A 43 3.74 6.17 -19.19
C ALA A 43 5.17 6.33 -19.74
N GLY A 44 6.08 5.41 -19.37
CA GLY A 44 7.51 5.48 -19.71
C GLY A 44 8.44 5.88 -18.57
N PHE A 45 7.92 6.44 -17.46
CA PHE A 45 8.71 6.63 -16.23
C PHE A 45 8.47 5.47 -15.27
N GLN A 46 9.52 4.72 -14.96
CA GLN A 46 9.49 3.62 -13.99
C GLN A 46 9.40 4.19 -12.57
N THR A 47 8.20 4.57 -12.12
CA THR A 47 7.94 4.88 -10.71
C THR A 47 7.12 3.76 -10.06
N GLY A 48 7.33 3.55 -8.76
CA GLY A 48 6.75 2.42 -8.03
C GLY A 48 7.69 1.21 -7.85
N VAL A 49 9.01 1.40 -8.06
CA VAL A 49 10.00 0.38 -7.68
C VAL A 49 9.95 0.21 -6.17
N ARG A 50 9.57 -1.00 -5.72
CA ARG A 50 9.54 -1.34 -4.30
C ARG A 50 10.98 -1.49 -3.81
N ARG A 51 11.33 -0.79 -2.72
CA ARG A 51 12.62 -1.00 -2.06
C ARG A 51 12.62 -2.38 -1.42
N VAL A 52 13.66 -3.16 -1.71
CA VAL A 52 13.84 -4.50 -1.15
C VAL A 52 14.92 -4.44 -0.08
N ALA A 53 14.69 -5.09 1.06
CA ALA A 53 15.69 -5.18 2.11
C ALA A 53 16.86 -6.05 1.63
N ILE A 54 18.08 -5.52 1.71
CA ILE A 54 19.29 -6.24 1.31
C ILE A 54 19.81 -7.03 2.53
N PRO A 55 20.17 -8.32 2.36
CA PRO A 55 20.81 -9.11 3.40
C PRO A 55 22.11 -8.47 3.91
N PRO A 56 22.45 -8.61 5.22
CA PRO A 56 23.63 -7.98 5.80
C PRO A 56 24.93 -8.49 5.14
N GLU A 57 24.97 -9.78 4.77
CA GLU A 57 26.11 -10.39 4.08
C GLU A 57 26.42 -9.72 2.73
N ILE A 58 25.38 -9.30 1.99
CA ILE A 58 25.52 -8.63 0.71
C ILE A 58 25.82 -7.14 0.92
N MET A 59 25.21 -6.53 1.94
CA MET A 59 25.47 -5.13 2.29
C MET A 59 26.95 -4.87 2.61
N GLU A 60 27.61 -5.80 3.30
CA GLU A 60 29.05 -5.71 3.60
C GLU A 60 29.94 -5.83 2.36
N ARG A 61 29.56 -6.67 1.38
CA ARG A 61 30.28 -6.82 0.11
C ARG A 61 30.14 -5.56 -0.76
N ILE A 62 28.92 -5.03 -0.84
CA ILE A 62 28.66 -3.74 -1.50
C ILE A 62 29.49 -2.63 -0.84
N ARG A 63 29.57 -2.61 0.50
CA ARG A 63 30.39 -1.61 1.22
C ARG A 63 31.89 -1.76 0.95
N ARG A 64 32.36 -2.99 0.68
CA ARG A 64 33.73 -3.28 0.26
C ARG A 64 34.02 -2.93 -1.20
N GLY A 65 32.99 -2.58 -1.99
CA GLY A 65 33.13 -2.24 -3.40
C GLY A 65 33.18 -3.46 -4.33
N GLU A 66 32.73 -4.63 -3.86
CA GLU A 66 32.56 -5.82 -4.70
C GLU A 66 31.32 -5.66 -5.61
N GLU A 67 31.43 -6.03 -6.88
CA GLU A 67 30.30 -6.03 -7.81
C GLU A 67 29.38 -7.21 -7.49
N VAL A 68 28.18 -6.91 -7.00
CA VAL A 68 27.16 -7.92 -6.66
C VAL A 68 26.02 -7.85 -7.68
N SER A 69 25.69 -8.98 -8.28
CA SER A 69 24.58 -9.08 -9.24
C SER A 69 23.21 -9.08 -8.55
N GLY A 70 22.17 -8.62 -9.25
CA GLY A 70 20.79 -8.66 -8.77
C GLY A 70 20.32 -10.08 -8.41
N GLU A 71 20.79 -11.08 -9.15
CA GLU A 71 20.48 -12.49 -8.92
C GLU A 71 21.06 -13.01 -7.59
N GLU A 72 22.24 -12.51 -7.20
CA GLU A 72 22.89 -12.88 -5.95
C GLU A 72 22.16 -12.27 -4.75
N ILE A 73 21.67 -11.02 -4.89
CA ILE A 73 20.84 -10.36 -3.89
C ILE A 73 19.55 -11.16 -3.66
N THR A 74 18.87 -11.59 -4.73
CA THR A 74 17.63 -12.37 -4.61
C THR A 74 17.88 -13.73 -3.95
N ARG A 75 18.95 -14.43 -4.34
CA ARG A 75 19.30 -15.73 -3.73
C ARG A 75 19.64 -15.59 -2.24
N ALA A 76 20.34 -14.53 -1.86
CA ALA A 76 20.64 -14.23 -0.46
C ALA A 76 19.37 -13.89 0.34
N GLN A 77 18.41 -13.18 -0.26
CA GLN A 77 17.13 -12.88 0.36
C GLN A 77 16.29 -14.14 0.60
N GLU A 78 16.22 -15.04 -0.37
CA GLU A 78 15.51 -16.31 -0.22
C GLU A 78 16.08 -17.16 0.91
N ARG A 79 17.42 -17.23 1.01
CA ARG A 79 18.09 -17.93 2.12
C ARG A 79 17.75 -17.32 3.48
N MET A 80 17.81 -16.00 3.62
CA MET A 80 17.46 -15.33 4.87
C MET A 80 15.99 -15.57 5.26
N ASN A 81 15.07 -15.48 4.30
CA ASN A 81 13.65 -15.72 4.55
C ASN A 81 13.43 -17.16 5.05
N ALA A 82 14.07 -18.14 4.41
CA ALA A 82 14.00 -19.53 4.84
C ALA A 82 14.59 -19.78 6.24
N LEU A 83 15.66 -19.06 6.63
CA LEU A 83 16.21 -19.14 8.00
C LEU A 83 15.26 -18.51 9.03
N ASN A 84 14.66 -17.37 8.71
CA ASN A 84 13.71 -16.69 9.61
C ASN A 84 12.45 -17.54 9.84
N ASP A 85 11.95 -18.21 8.81
CA ASP A 85 10.76 -19.06 8.92
C ASP A 85 11.02 -20.30 9.80
N ASN A 86 12.22 -20.89 9.72
CA ASN A 86 12.62 -22.01 10.57
C ASN A 86 12.85 -21.62 12.04
N ASN A 87 13.47 -20.46 12.31
CA ASN A 87 13.70 -19.99 13.68
C ASN A 87 12.40 -19.62 14.42
N ASN A 88 11.35 -19.18 13.71
CA ASN A 88 10.07 -18.84 14.34
C ASN A 88 9.27 -20.05 14.85
N ASN A 89 9.59 -21.27 14.41
CA ASN A 89 8.91 -22.50 14.87
C ASN A 89 9.58 -23.17 16.09
N GLY A 90 10.72 -22.67 16.55
CA GLY A 90 11.54 -23.31 17.60
C GLY A 90 11.91 -22.38 18.77
N GLY A 91 10.92 -21.95 19.56
CA GLY A 91 11.18 -21.51 20.94
C GLY A 91 10.96 -20.03 21.27
N SER A 92 10.13 -19.83 22.30
CA SER A 92 9.99 -18.66 23.19
C SER A 92 9.71 -17.28 22.62
N LYS A 93 8.52 -16.79 22.99
CA LYS A 93 8.13 -15.38 23.13
C LYS A 93 9.27 -14.55 23.74
N SER A 94 9.90 -13.71 22.93
CA SER A 94 10.45 -12.44 23.38
C SER A 94 10.00 -11.35 22.41
N GLU A 95 9.37 -10.34 23.00
CA GLU A 95 8.78 -9.15 22.42
C GLU A 95 9.64 -8.47 21.35
N ASP A 96 9.33 -8.67 20.05
CA ASP A 96 9.61 -7.63 19.04
C ASP A 96 8.75 -7.79 17.76
N SER A 97 7.48 -8.18 17.92
CA SER A 97 6.56 -8.37 16.80
C SER A 97 6.08 -7.06 16.16
N ASN A 98 6.78 -5.93 16.33
CA ASN A 98 6.34 -4.64 15.80
C ASN A 98 7.42 -3.83 15.08
N LYS A 99 8.37 -4.49 14.42
CA LYS A 99 9.29 -3.77 13.53
C LYS A 99 9.63 -4.54 12.27
N LYS A 100 8.63 -4.75 11.41
CA LYS A 100 8.90 -4.61 9.97
C LYS A 100 9.35 -3.16 9.77
N LYS A 101 10.65 -2.87 9.96
CA LYS A 101 11.25 -1.58 9.64
C LYS A 101 10.89 -1.32 8.19
N ASN A 102 9.90 -0.45 7.98
CA ASN A 102 9.51 -0.04 6.66
C ASN A 102 10.77 0.58 6.03
N VAL A 103 11.37 -0.09 5.05
CA VAL A 103 12.62 0.32 4.41
C VAL A 103 12.50 1.75 3.90
N ASP A 104 11.29 2.17 3.54
CA ASP A 104 11.00 3.52 3.07
C ASP A 104 11.23 4.58 4.15
N GLN A 105 11.15 4.25 5.44
CA GLN A 105 11.31 5.18 6.57
C GLN A 105 12.76 5.39 7.02
N GLN A 106 13.70 4.55 6.59
CA GLN A 106 15.07 4.59 7.09
C GLN A 106 15.95 5.68 6.44
N TRP A 107 15.51 6.24 5.32
CA TRP A 107 16.17 7.37 4.64
C TRP A 107 15.57 8.74 5.02
N LEU A 108 14.42 8.75 5.71
CA LEU A 108 13.81 10.00 6.14
C LEU A 108 14.66 10.62 7.25
N PRO A 109 14.99 11.93 7.19
CA PRO A 109 15.62 12.59 8.33
C PRO A 109 14.72 12.41 9.55
N PRO A 110 15.29 12.28 10.77
CA PRO A 110 14.55 11.95 11.98
C PRO A 110 13.40 12.93 12.31
N SER A 111 13.39 14.12 11.70
CA SER A 111 12.33 15.12 11.78
C SER A 111 11.07 14.79 10.97
N SER A 112 11.15 13.86 10.01
CA SER A 112 10.07 13.54 9.05
C SER A 112 9.44 12.16 9.26
N SER A 113 10.04 11.30 10.10
CA SER A 113 9.46 10.01 10.50
C SER A 113 8.35 10.13 11.55
N GLN A 114 8.13 11.32 12.11
CA GLN A 114 6.95 11.61 12.93
C GLN A 114 5.77 12.00 12.02
N SER A 115 5.15 10.99 11.39
CA SER A 115 3.81 11.19 10.84
C SER A 115 2.87 11.50 12.01
N PRO A 116 2.22 12.68 12.07
CA PRO A 116 1.30 12.98 13.14
C PRO A 116 0.05 12.15 12.89
N ASN A 117 -0.19 11.24 13.82
CA ASN A 117 -1.43 10.51 13.98
C ASN A 117 -2.62 11.49 13.86
N GLY A 118 -3.63 11.11 13.07
CA GLY A 118 -4.57 12.02 12.43
C GLY A 118 -5.28 13.03 13.35
N LYS A 119 -5.25 14.31 12.97
CA LYS A 119 -6.25 15.30 13.37
C LYS A 119 -6.63 16.18 12.17
N LYS A 120 -7.95 16.21 11.90
CA LYS A 120 -8.63 16.97 10.84
C LYS A 120 -8.20 18.44 10.85
N LEU A 121 -7.63 18.94 9.74
CA LEU A 121 -7.51 20.38 9.52
C LEU A 121 -8.60 20.83 8.52
N LYS A 122 -9.69 21.36 9.09
CA LYS A 122 -10.79 22.03 8.38
C LYS A 122 -10.26 23.40 7.93
N GLN A 123 -9.82 23.55 6.68
CA GLN A 123 -9.50 24.88 6.15
C GLN A 123 -10.80 25.59 5.76
N ARG A 124 -11.24 26.54 6.59
CA ARG A 124 -12.15 27.62 6.18
C ARG A 124 -11.31 28.68 5.49
N LYS A 125 -11.59 28.97 4.22
CA LYS A 125 -11.06 30.16 3.56
C LYS A 125 -11.98 31.36 3.86
N LYS A 126 -11.33 32.50 4.11
CA LYS A 126 -11.90 33.86 4.12
C LYS A 126 -12.42 34.20 2.73
#